data_AF-A0A2H0Q805-F1
#
_entry.id   AF-A0A2H0Q805-F1
#
_cell.length_a   1.000
_cell.length_b   1.000
_cell.length_c   1.000
_cell.angle_alpha   90.00
_cell.angle_beta   90.00
_cell.angle_gamma   90.00
#
_symmetry.space_group_name_H-M   'P 1'
#
loop_
_entity.id
_entity.type
_entity.pdbx_description
1 polymer ?
#
loop_
_entity_poly.entity_id
_entity_poly.type
_entity_poly.pdbx_seq_one_letter_code
_entity_poly.pdbx_strand_id
1 'polypeptide(L)'
;MRTLFFLLISLSVSADQVGPCDNCDDNTLSRFAEGINWAAASKSQIRNAACTRKEPFSEDEMKSWLAQHSGALNKNETINGISFEGESVENLKAFERLTTAVDFFGQDKPAAEQPTFTTTCKKVDCAINEIFGETGTQLFFMLRKFGFNGSHIAHSDDADAWKKSELDEVLLALTDYPDSVLPMKDNKKLIHFKRGYQRGNGGNTIANAVIEIFDLWDSDSKEEKRYTLTHEIGHYIAGESDVDDSDYWKSLSGWESETRYVNGEEVSEFKLNRPSTIVSRYGKANPSEDFAEAASAYRYNPELLKRKSPQKYELIKNVIFNGVEYTSEQSCENPKTVTSTLIEQAENLYRNWQPSKAELDKMTEICSIAAVRNLSQSGELKIASPEMNECYENALDAYSKEFLVKSLQSHPHIEFMRPLLKNAPKLRLPEGIHLRHLTSVQDNMRSFFPKWVSEAVTSQFSVSPKCLEEDFIHSFLYFKESSNLETYPMKEQLNKISQIICKDAVDNRNFINGLNVLVVRNEEMRSAVDRLID
;
A
#
# COMPACT_ATOMS: atom_id res chain seq x y z
N MET A 1 17.44 -7.34 2.56
CA MET A 1 17.80 -8.77 2.54
C MET A 1 16.61 -9.68 2.27
N ARG A 2 15.40 -9.44 2.83
CA ARG A 2 14.18 -10.25 2.55
C ARG A 2 13.64 -10.17 1.11
N THR A 3 13.84 -9.05 0.41
CA THR A 3 13.38 -8.87 -0.99
C THR A 3 14.21 -9.65 -2.02
N LEU A 4 15.45 -10.05 -1.67
CA LEU A 4 16.35 -10.75 -2.60
C LEU A 4 15.94 -12.22 -2.81
N PHE A 5 15.23 -12.81 -1.85
CA PHE A 5 14.84 -14.23 -1.86
C PHE A 5 13.66 -14.53 -2.81
N PHE A 6 12.72 -13.58 -2.97
CA PHE A 6 11.60 -13.72 -3.92
C PHE A 6 12.04 -13.67 -5.39
N LEU A 7 13.15 -13.00 -5.70
CA LEU A 7 13.66 -12.90 -7.08
C LEU A 7 14.39 -14.15 -7.57
N LEU A 8 14.92 -14.97 -6.66
CA LEU A 8 15.70 -16.17 -7.02
C LEU A 8 14.84 -17.43 -7.14
N ILE A 9 13.63 -17.45 -6.56
CA ILE A 9 12.75 -18.64 -6.57
C ILE A 9 11.66 -18.54 -7.66
N SER A 10 11.39 -17.34 -8.21
CA SER A 10 10.55 -17.15 -9.40
C SER A 10 11.34 -17.26 -10.71
N LEU A 11 12.24 -18.25 -10.79
CA LEU A 11 12.78 -18.67 -12.10
C LEU A 11 11.59 -19.15 -12.93
N SER A 12 11.30 -18.39 -13.99
CA SER A 12 10.30 -18.63 -15.02
C SER A 12 9.99 -20.11 -15.20
N VAL A 13 8.87 -20.60 -14.64
CA VAL A 13 8.33 -21.87 -15.10
C VAL A 13 7.72 -21.57 -16.46
N SER A 14 8.51 -21.77 -17.52
CA SER A 14 8.06 -21.66 -18.90
C SER A 14 6.81 -22.53 -19.09
N ALA A 15 5.75 -21.97 -19.65
CA ALA A 15 4.55 -22.71 -20.02
C ALA A 15 4.81 -23.85 -21.06
N ASP A 16 6.01 -23.86 -21.67
CA ASP A 16 6.37 -24.64 -22.85
C ASP A 16 7.26 -25.88 -22.59
N GLN A 17 6.98 -26.64 -21.52
CA GLN A 17 7.04 -28.10 -21.71
C GLN A 17 5.83 -28.64 -22.49
N VAL A 18 5.05 -27.76 -23.14
CA VAL A 18 3.90 -28.10 -24.00
C VAL A 18 3.99 -27.39 -25.36
N GLY A 19 5.01 -27.72 -26.14
CA GLY A 19 4.75 -27.91 -27.57
C GLY A 19 3.76 -29.08 -27.75
N PRO A 20 2.98 -29.15 -28.85
CA PRO A 20 2.24 -30.36 -29.16
C PRO A 20 3.21 -31.54 -29.09
N CYS A 21 2.93 -32.48 -28.19
CA CYS A 21 3.79 -33.61 -27.92
C CYS A 21 3.68 -34.59 -29.09
N ASP A 22 4.43 -34.36 -30.17
CA ASP A 22 4.40 -35.20 -31.37
C ASP A 22 4.95 -36.62 -31.14
N ASN A 23 5.44 -36.93 -29.93
CA ASN A 23 5.81 -38.28 -29.50
C ASN A 23 5.64 -38.45 -27.97
N CYS A 24 4.40 -38.42 -27.49
CA CYS A 24 4.09 -38.82 -26.12
C CYS A 24 3.92 -40.36 -26.04
N ASP A 25 5.03 -41.02 -25.70
CA ASP A 25 5.11 -42.45 -25.33
C ASP A 25 4.22 -42.78 -24.11
N ASP A 26 3.92 -44.07 -23.90
CA ASP A 26 2.84 -44.76 -23.14
C ASP A 26 2.49 -44.30 -21.69
N ASN A 27 3.05 -43.20 -21.18
CA ASN A 27 2.74 -42.60 -19.87
C ASN A 27 1.53 -41.65 -19.86
N THR A 28 0.79 -41.55 -20.96
CA THR A 28 -0.40 -40.69 -21.06
C THR A 28 -1.56 -41.23 -20.18
N LEU A 29 -1.64 -42.53 -19.96
CA LEU A 29 -2.67 -43.16 -19.11
C LEU A 29 -2.48 -42.88 -17.62
N SER A 30 -1.25 -42.79 -17.11
CA SER A 30 -1.01 -42.40 -15.70
C SER A 30 -1.32 -40.92 -15.46
N ARG A 31 -1.13 -40.06 -16.46
CA ARG A 31 -1.49 -38.64 -16.41
C ARG A 31 -3.00 -38.38 -16.37
N PHE A 32 -3.80 -39.21 -17.04
CA PHE A 32 -5.26 -39.19 -16.90
C PHE A 32 -5.74 -39.80 -15.58
N ALA A 33 -4.99 -40.76 -15.00
CA ALA A 33 -5.38 -41.45 -13.78
C ALA A 33 -5.39 -40.53 -12.53
N GLU A 34 -4.58 -39.48 -12.48
CA GLU A 34 -4.59 -38.53 -11.33
C GLU A 34 -5.73 -37.49 -11.41
N GLY A 35 -6.29 -37.25 -12.61
CA GLY A 35 -7.38 -36.29 -12.82
C GLY A 35 -7.02 -34.83 -12.50
N ILE A 36 -5.74 -34.45 -12.58
CA ILE A 36 -5.24 -33.09 -12.30
C ILE A 36 -4.73 -32.45 -13.59
N ASN A 37 -5.31 -31.30 -13.95
CA ASN A 37 -4.91 -30.49 -15.11
C ASN A 37 -3.63 -29.68 -14.82
N TRP A 38 -3.04 -29.07 -15.85
CA TRP A 38 -1.92 -28.14 -15.68
C TRP A 38 -2.26 -27.02 -14.70
N ALA A 39 -3.37 -26.34 -14.96
CA ALA A 39 -4.00 -25.31 -14.14
C ALA A 39 -5.13 -25.90 -13.27
N ALA A 40 -5.47 -25.22 -12.18
CA ALA A 40 -6.51 -25.65 -11.25
C ALA A 40 -7.96 -25.50 -11.77
N ALA A 41 -8.16 -24.73 -12.84
CA ALA A 41 -9.44 -24.55 -13.50
C ALA A 41 -9.32 -24.58 -15.03
N SER A 42 -10.34 -25.10 -15.69
CA SER A 42 -10.48 -25.06 -17.15
C SER A 42 -11.12 -23.75 -17.62
N LYS A 43 -10.96 -23.41 -18.91
CA LYS A 43 -11.64 -22.24 -19.53
C LYS A 43 -13.15 -22.23 -19.29
N SER A 44 -13.79 -23.39 -19.38
CA SER A 44 -15.23 -23.52 -19.11
C SER A 44 -15.58 -23.18 -17.66
N GLN A 45 -14.76 -23.63 -16.70
CA GLN A 45 -14.96 -23.32 -15.29
C GLN A 45 -14.75 -21.84 -14.99
N ILE A 46 -13.73 -21.22 -15.58
CA ILE A 46 -13.47 -19.77 -15.44
C ILE A 46 -14.65 -18.96 -16.02
N ARG A 47 -15.08 -19.29 -17.24
CA ARG A 47 -16.21 -18.61 -17.91
C ARG A 47 -17.52 -18.72 -17.11
N ASN A 48 -17.78 -19.89 -16.55
CA ASN A 48 -19.03 -20.20 -15.84
C ASN A 48 -18.93 -20.03 -14.32
N ALA A 49 -17.80 -19.53 -13.80
CA ALA A 49 -17.63 -19.32 -12.37
C ALA A 49 -18.65 -18.30 -11.86
N ALA A 50 -19.24 -18.64 -10.71
CA ALA A 50 -20.24 -17.80 -10.07
C ALA A 50 -19.65 -16.46 -9.65
N CYS A 51 -20.49 -15.44 -9.54
CA CYS A 51 -20.16 -14.15 -8.92
C CYS A 51 -19.03 -13.40 -9.64
N THR A 52 -18.74 -13.77 -10.89
CA THR A 52 -17.72 -13.11 -11.69
C THR A 52 -18.37 -11.94 -12.42
N ARG A 53 -17.72 -10.79 -12.38
CA ARG A 53 -18.06 -9.70 -13.30
C ARG A 53 -17.86 -10.19 -14.74
N LYS A 54 -18.87 -10.01 -15.60
CA LYS A 54 -18.86 -10.45 -17.01
C LYS A 54 -18.48 -9.34 -17.97
N GLU A 55 -18.91 -8.12 -17.69
CA GLU A 55 -18.66 -6.95 -18.53
C GLU A 55 -17.56 -6.07 -17.94
N PRO A 56 -16.70 -5.46 -18.75
CA PRO A 56 -15.73 -4.48 -18.27
C PRO A 56 -16.37 -3.30 -17.53
N PHE A 57 -15.55 -2.53 -16.80
CA PHE A 57 -16.02 -1.28 -16.22
C PHE A 57 -16.28 -0.26 -17.33
N SER A 58 -17.45 0.38 -17.28
CA SER A 58 -17.71 1.53 -18.15
C SER A 58 -16.91 2.75 -17.67
N GLU A 59 -16.63 3.68 -18.58
CA GLU A 59 -15.93 4.92 -18.23
C GLU A 59 -16.70 5.73 -17.18
N ASP A 60 -18.03 5.81 -17.31
CA ASP A 60 -18.91 6.50 -16.37
C ASP A 60 -18.91 5.85 -14.98
N GLU A 61 -18.86 4.52 -14.91
CA GLU A 61 -18.74 3.78 -13.65
C GLU A 61 -17.42 4.09 -12.94
N MET A 62 -16.31 4.08 -13.69
CA MET A 62 -14.98 4.41 -13.14
C MET A 62 -14.93 5.86 -12.65
N LYS A 63 -15.39 6.82 -13.45
CA LYS A 63 -15.43 8.24 -13.07
C LYS A 63 -16.33 8.51 -11.87
N SER A 64 -17.50 7.88 -11.84
CA SER A 64 -18.43 8.00 -10.71
C SER A 64 -17.83 7.47 -9.42
N TRP A 65 -17.16 6.31 -9.49
CA TRP A 65 -16.46 5.76 -8.34
C TRP A 65 -15.32 6.67 -7.87
N LEU A 66 -14.48 7.16 -8.80
CA LEU A 66 -13.38 8.08 -8.48
C LEU A 66 -13.87 9.36 -7.80
N ALA A 67 -14.96 9.95 -8.30
CA ALA A 67 -15.57 11.13 -7.71
C ALA A 67 -16.11 10.87 -6.29
N GLN A 68 -16.75 9.72 -6.05
CA GLN A 68 -17.23 9.33 -4.73
C GLN A 68 -16.10 9.08 -3.73
N HIS A 69 -14.89 8.76 -4.22
CA HIS A 69 -13.73 8.43 -3.40
C HIS A 69 -12.64 9.50 -3.44
N SER A 70 -12.91 10.71 -3.96
CA SER A 70 -11.91 11.79 -3.99
C SER A 70 -11.52 12.27 -2.59
N GLY A 71 -12.25 11.91 -1.54
CA GLY A 71 -12.07 12.50 -0.22
C GLY A 71 -12.53 13.96 -0.19
N ALA A 72 -12.51 14.57 1.00
CA ALA A 72 -13.07 15.90 1.24
C ALA A 72 -12.05 17.04 1.07
N LEU A 73 -10.76 16.73 1.07
CA LEU A 73 -9.70 17.72 1.10
C LEU A 73 -9.14 18.00 -0.28
N ASN A 74 -9.09 19.28 -0.59
CA ASN A 74 -8.55 19.78 -1.84
C ASN A 74 -7.34 20.67 -1.55
N LYS A 75 -6.31 20.57 -2.38
CA LYS A 75 -5.14 21.46 -2.32
C LYS A 75 -4.67 21.85 -3.72
N ASN A 76 -3.85 22.90 -3.77
CA ASN A 76 -3.07 23.23 -4.94
C ASN A 76 -1.70 22.56 -4.78
N GLU A 77 -1.23 21.88 -5.82
CA GLU A 77 0.05 21.19 -5.79
C GLU A 77 0.63 21.13 -7.20
N THR A 78 1.96 21.19 -7.31
CA THR A 78 2.64 20.97 -8.58
C THR A 78 3.34 19.62 -8.55
N ILE A 79 3.00 18.74 -9.49
CA ILE A 79 3.54 17.38 -9.59
C ILE A 79 4.07 17.20 -11.01
N ASN A 80 5.35 16.84 -11.14
CA ASN A 80 5.99 16.55 -12.42
C ASN A 80 5.77 17.65 -13.49
N GLY A 81 5.82 18.92 -13.06
CA GLY A 81 5.65 20.10 -13.91
C GLY A 81 4.20 20.59 -14.10
N ILE A 82 3.20 19.89 -13.56
CA ILE A 82 1.78 20.24 -13.70
C ILE A 82 1.27 20.87 -12.42
N SER A 83 0.77 22.12 -12.49
CA SER A 83 0.15 22.79 -11.36
C SER A 83 -1.36 22.53 -11.31
N PHE A 84 -1.77 21.71 -10.34
CA PHE A 84 -3.16 21.39 -10.04
C PHE A 84 -3.79 22.42 -9.10
N GLU A 85 -5.08 22.72 -9.31
CA GLU A 85 -5.81 23.74 -8.57
C GLU A 85 -7.06 23.15 -7.91
N GLY A 86 -7.15 23.25 -6.58
CA GLY A 86 -8.27 22.74 -5.78
C GLY A 86 -8.57 21.27 -6.06
N GLU A 87 -7.53 20.46 -6.24
CA GLU A 87 -7.64 19.03 -6.54
C GLU A 87 -7.61 18.21 -5.27
N SER A 88 -8.32 17.08 -5.27
CA SER A 88 -8.34 16.13 -4.17
C SER A 88 -6.93 15.67 -3.81
N VAL A 89 -6.61 15.66 -2.51
CA VAL A 89 -5.33 15.13 -2.00
C VAL A 89 -5.11 13.67 -2.43
N GLU A 90 -6.16 12.86 -2.42
CA GLU A 90 -6.07 11.45 -2.83
C GLU A 90 -5.86 11.33 -4.35
N ASN A 91 -6.44 12.24 -5.14
CA ASN A 91 -6.22 12.26 -6.58
C ASN A 91 -4.79 12.67 -6.92
N LEU A 92 -4.25 13.67 -6.23
CA LEU A 92 -2.86 14.13 -6.36
C LEU A 92 -1.86 13.02 -6.04
N LYS A 93 -2.03 12.31 -4.92
CA LYS A 93 -1.16 11.17 -4.55
C LYS A 93 -1.14 10.06 -5.61
N ALA A 94 -2.31 9.73 -6.16
CA ALA A 94 -2.38 8.70 -7.19
C ALA A 94 -1.83 9.17 -8.54
N PHE A 95 -2.02 10.45 -8.87
CA PHE A 95 -1.41 11.05 -10.06
C PHE A 95 0.11 11.02 -9.96
N GLU A 96 0.67 11.42 -8.82
CA GLU A 96 2.10 11.33 -8.52
C GLU A 96 2.60 9.91 -8.74
N ARG A 97 1.97 8.90 -8.11
CA ARG A 97 2.37 7.49 -8.28
C ARG A 97 2.34 7.00 -9.73
N LEU A 98 1.34 7.39 -10.52
CA LEU A 98 1.28 7.02 -11.94
C LEU A 98 2.35 7.70 -12.79
N THR A 99 2.88 8.84 -12.35
CA THR A 99 3.74 9.67 -13.19
C THR A 99 5.17 9.78 -12.70
N THR A 100 5.45 9.42 -11.45
CA THR A 100 6.80 9.37 -10.88
C THR A 100 7.49 8.09 -11.33
N ALA A 101 8.63 8.24 -12.00
CA ALA A 101 9.47 7.13 -12.42
C ALA A 101 10.11 6.46 -11.20
N VAL A 102 10.03 5.13 -11.14
CA VAL A 102 10.61 4.30 -10.09
C VAL A 102 11.59 3.28 -10.69
N ASP A 103 12.53 2.84 -9.86
CA ASP A 103 13.44 1.75 -10.19
C ASP A 103 12.76 0.38 -10.10
N PHE A 104 13.54 -0.68 -10.33
CA PHE A 104 13.05 -2.05 -10.26
C PHE A 104 12.49 -2.44 -8.88
N PHE A 105 12.98 -1.81 -7.81
CA PHE A 105 12.52 -2.03 -6.43
C PHE A 105 11.35 -1.12 -6.04
N GLY A 106 10.87 -0.27 -6.96
CA GLY A 106 9.81 0.70 -6.69
C GLY A 106 10.27 1.91 -5.91
N GLN A 107 11.58 2.19 -5.87
CA GLN A 107 12.13 3.43 -5.31
C GLN A 107 12.11 4.54 -6.35
N ASP A 108 11.75 5.75 -5.95
CA ASP A 108 11.75 6.90 -6.85
C ASP A 108 13.13 7.08 -7.47
N LYS A 109 13.18 7.24 -8.79
CA LYS A 109 14.40 7.60 -9.50
C LYS A 109 14.84 9.02 -9.12
N PRO A 110 16.14 9.37 -9.30
CA PRO A 110 16.63 10.73 -9.07
C PRO A 110 15.79 11.78 -9.81
N ALA A 111 15.66 12.98 -9.23
CA ALA A 111 14.85 14.07 -9.80
C ALA A 111 15.17 14.40 -11.27
N ALA A 112 16.44 14.25 -11.68
CA ALA A 112 16.88 14.45 -13.06
C ALA A 112 16.33 13.43 -14.08
N GLU A 113 15.85 12.28 -13.59
CA GLU A 113 15.25 11.20 -14.39
C GLU A 113 13.71 11.20 -14.30
N GLN A 114 13.12 12.09 -13.48
CA GLN A 114 11.68 12.19 -13.36
C GLN A 114 11.08 12.85 -14.62
N PRO A 115 9.99 12.30 -15.17
CA PRO A 115 9.35 12.89 -16.32
C PRO A 115 8.75 14.25 -15.96
N THR A 116 8.77 15.18 -16.91
CA THR A 116 8.09 16.46 -16.79
C THR A 116 7.07 16.59 -17.90
N PHE A 117 5.89 17.07 -17.55
CA PHE A 117 4.77 17.19 -18.48
C PHE A 117 4.43 18.66 -18.69
N THR A 118 4.09 19.01 -19.93
CA THR A 118 3.54 20.32 -20.26
C THR A 118 2.09 20.12 -20.69
N THR A 119 1.15 20.59 -19.87
CA THR A 119 -0.29 20.51 -20.15
C THR A 119 -0.99 21.80 -19.71
N THR A 120 -2.17 22.04 -20.26
CA THR A 120 -3.09 23.10 -19.82
C THR A 120 -4.07 22.62 -18.73
N CYS A 121 -4.11 21.32 -18.45
CA CYS A 121 -4.98 20.72 -17.45
C CYS A 121 -4.68 21.24 -16.04
N LYS A 122 -5.75 21.51 -15.29
CA LYS A 122 -5.71 21.95 -13.88
C LYS A 122 -6.27 20.94 -12.90
N LYS A 123 -6.82 19.84 -13.43
CA LYS A 123 -7.42 18.72 -12.71
C LYS A 123 -6.77 17.42 -13.16
N VAL A 124 -6.71 16.46 -12.24
CA VAL A 124 -6.04 15.18 -12.46
C VAL A 124 -6.72 14.37 -13.56
N ASP A 125 -8.05 14.36 -13.62
CA ASP A 125 -8.84 13.64 -14.64
C ASP A 125 -8.54 14.12 -16.07
N CYS A 126 -8.34 15.43 -16.26
CA CYS A 126 -7.87 16.00 -17.52
C CYS A 126 -6.44 15.53 -17.83
N ALA A 127 -5.52 15.69 -16.87
CA ALA A 127 -4.10 15.42 -17.07
C ALA A 127 -3.81 13.94 -17.38
N ILE A 128 -4.46 12.99 -16.68
CA ILE A 128 -4.26 11.56 -16.96
C ILE A 128 -4.73 11.17 -18.36
N ASN A 129 -5.81 11.76 -18.87
CA ASN A 129 -6.30 11.45 -20.21
C ASN A 129 -5.44 12.11 -21.30
N GLU A 130 -4.81 13.26 -21.01
CA GLU A 130 -3.83 13.87 -21.92
C GLU A 130 -2.53 13.04 -21.99
N ILE A 131 -2.05 12.55 -20.84
CA ILE A 131 -0.77 11.80 -20.74
C ILE A 131 -0.90 10.38 -21.26
N PHE A 132 -1.94 9.65 -20.84
CA PHE A 132 -2.10 8.22 -21.13
C PHE A 132 -3.12 7.94 -22.25
N GLY A 133 -3.77 8.96 -22.80
CA GLY A 133 -4.81 8.79 -23.81
C GLY A 133 -6.07 8.11 -23.24
N GLU A 134 -6.68 7.23 -24.04
CA GLU A 134 -7.95 6.57 -23.70
C GLU A 134 -7.88 5.63 -22.48
N THR A 135 -6.69 5.23 -22.07
CA THR A 135 -6.49 4.34 -20.91
C THR A 135 -6.24 5.08 -19.60
N GLY A 136 -6.10 6.41 -19.63
CA GLY A 136 -5.77 7.21 -18.44
C GLY A 136 -6.76 7.01 -17.30
N THR A 137 -8.06 7.03 -17.60
CA THR A 137 -9.10 6.77 -16.60
C THR A 137 -9.04 5.34 -16.04
N GLN A 138 -8.76 4.33 -16.88
CA GLN A 138 -8.63 2.93 -16.43
C GLN A 138 -7.42 2.74 -15.50
N LEU A 139 -6.26 3.30 -15.86
CA LEU A 139 -5.04 3.21 -15.04
C LEU A 139 -5.22 3.90 -13.69
N PHE A 140 -5.83 5.08 -13.69
CA PHE A 140 -6.10 5.82 -12.46
C PHE A 140 -7.13 5.12 -11.57
N PHE A 141 -8.21 4.60 -12.16
CA PHE A 141 -9.17 3.77 -11.46
C PHE A 141 -8.52 2.49 -10.89
N MET A 142 -7.68 1.82 -11.68
CA MET A 142 -6.97 0.60 -11.26
C MET A 142 -6.09 0.84 -10.04
N LEU A 143 -5.29 1.91 -10.07
CA LEU A 143 -4.44 2.28 -8.95
C LEU A 143 -5.26 2.66 -7.71
N ARG A 144 -6.29 3.48 -7.88
CA ARG A 144 -7.09 3.99 -6.77
C ARG A 144 -7.97 2.93 -6.11
N LYS A 145 -8.58 2.05 -6.90
CA LYS A 145 -9.51 1.01 -6.39
C LYS A 145 -8.76 -0.24 -5.95
N PHE A 146 -7.73 -0.65 -6.68
CA PHE A 146 -7.09 -1.96 -6.48
C PHE A 146 -5.62 -1.87 -6.02
N GLY A 147 -5.00 -0.70 -6.07
CA GLY A 147 -3.61 -0.49 -5.60
C GLY A 147 -2.54 -0.89 -6.61
N PHE A 148 -2.92 -1.21 -7.85
CA PHE A 148 -2.00 -1.62 -8.92
C PHE A 148 -1.70 -0.46 -9.88
N ASN A 149 -0.42 -0.23 -10.14
CA ASN A 149 0.11 0.76 -11.05
C ASN A 149 0.51 0.09 -12.37
N GLY A 150 -0.23 0.39 -13.42
CA GLY A 150 0.08 -0.04 -14.79
C GLY A 150 0.68 1.05 -15.67
N SER A 151 1.20 2.11 -15.07
CA SER A 151 1.86 3.17 -15.82
C SER A 151 3.18 2.69 -16.41
N HIS A 152 3.25 2.70 -17.73
CA HIS A 152 4.50 2.50 -18.48
C HIS A 152 5.48 3.68 -18.35
N ILE A 153 5.04 4.81 -17.79
CA ILE A 153 5.88 5.97 -17.52
C ILE A 153 6.53 5.86 -16.13
N ALA A 154 5.76 5.36 -15.14
CA ALA A 154 6.27 5.16 -13.79
C ALA A 154 7.30 4.02 -13.75
N HIS A 155 7.15 3.01 -14.59
CA HIS A 155 8.01 1.84 -14.60
C HIS A 155 8.98 1.83 -15.78
N SER A 156 10.08 1.07 -15.63
CA SER A 156 11.25 0.95 -16.52
C SER A 156 11.01 1.24 -18.01
N ASP A 157 12.08 1.65 -18.70
CA ASP A 157 12.11 1.88 -20.15
C ASP A 157 11.57 0.71 -20.99
N ASP A 158 11.46 -0.50 -20.45
CA ASP A 158 10.92 -1.68 -21.15
C ASP A 158 9.40 -1.85 -21.03
N ALA A 159 8.68 -1.00 -20.29
CA ALA A 159 7.22 -1.06 -20.20
C ALA A 159 6.56 -0.48 -21.47
N ASP A 160 5.44 -1.08 -21.90
CA ASP A 160 4.62 -0.60 -23.01
C ASP A 160 3.30 0.00 -22.53
N ALA A 161 2.75 0.91 -23.32
CA ALA A 161 1.43 1.43 -23.08
C ALA A 161 0.38 0.33 -23.29
N TRP A 162 -0.49 0.16 -22.31
CA TRP A 162 -1.64 -0.74 -22.42
C TRP A 162 -2.61 -0.29 -23.51
N LYS A 163 -3.21 -1.27 -24.21
CA LYS A 163 -4.44 -1.06 -24.96
C LYS A 163 -5.63 -1.07 -24.02
N LYS A 164 -6.68 -0.31 -24.36
CA LYS A 164 -7.94 -0.28 -23.59
C LYS A 164 -8.51 -1.68 -23.31
N SER A 165 -8.54 -2.55 -24.33
CA SER A 165 -9.06 -3.91 -24.21
C SER A 165 -8.23 -4.82 -23.31
N GLU A 166 -6.93 -4.55 -23.16
CA GLU A 166 -6.07 -5.32 -22.25
C GLU A 166 -6.38 -4.94 -20.79
N LEU A 167 -6.51 -3.63 -20.51
CA LEU A 167 -6.92 -3.15 -19.19
C LEU A 167 -8.34 -3.58 -18.83
N ASP A 168 -9.25 -3.72 -19.79
CA ASP A 168 -10.58 -4.27 -19.55
C ASP A 168 -10.50 -5.69 -18.96
N GLU A 169 -9.61 -6.55 -19.48
CA GLU A 169 -9.39 -7.91 -18.94
C GLU A 169 -8.66 -7.89 -17.59
N VAL A 170 -7.70 -6.97 -17.40
CA VAL A 170 -7.01 -6.79 -16.12
C VAL A 170 -7.99 -6.39 -15.02
N LEU A 171 -8.82 -5.39 -15.28
CA LEU A 171 -9.82 -4.91 -14.33
C LEU A 171 -10.86 -5.98 -14.00
N LEU A 172 -11.25 -6.82 -14.96
CA LEU A 172 -12.11 -7.97 -14.70
C LEU A 172 -11.46 -8.98 -13.75
N ALA A 173 -10.19 -9.33 -13.96
CA ALA A 173 -9.47 -10.24 -13.07
C ALA A 173 -9.30 -9.67 -11.65
N LEU A 174 -9.06 -8.37 -11.53
CA LEU A 174 -8.96 -7.72 -10.21
C LEU A 174 -10.26 -7.81 -9.40
N THR A 175 -11.43 -7.86 -10.06
CA THR A 175 -12.73 -8.07 -9.38
C THR A 175 -12.97 -9.48 -8.89
N ASP A 176 -12.10 -10.44 -9.22
CA ASP A 176 -12.25 -11.79 -8.71
C ASP A 176 -11.84 -11.92 -7.25
N TYR A 177 -11.08 -10.96 -6.73
CA TYR A 177 -10.81 -10.83 -5.31
C TYR A 177 -11.80 -9.87 -4.65
N PRO A 178 -12.20 -10.11 -3.39
CA PRO A 178 -13.11 -9.21 -2.70
C PRO A 178 -12.45 -7.86 -2.42
N ASP A 179 -13.26 -6.80 -2.46
CA ASP A 179 -12.88 -5.41 -2.14
C ASP A 179 -12.26 -5.25 -0.72
N SER A 180 -12.35 -6.26 0.15
CA SER A 180 -11.73 -6.24 1.48
C SER A 180 -10.24 -6.60 1.50
N VAL A 181 -9.73 -7.24 0.46
CA VAL A 181 -8.31 -7.61 0.35
C VAL A 181 -7.54 -6.59 -0.48
N LEU A 182 -8.23 -5.96 -1.43
CA LEU A 182 -7.74 -4.82 -2.20
C LEU A 182 -8.12 -3.49 -1.50
N PRO A 183 -7.44 -2.37 -1.76
CA PRO A 183 -6.25 -2.23 -2.60
C PRO A 183 -5.03 -2.93 -1.99
N MET A 184 -4.11 -3.44 -2.80
CA MET A 184 -2.82 -3.90 -2.28
C MET A 184 -2.05 -2.73 -1.65
N LYS A 185 -0.92 -3.00 -0.95
CA LYS A 185 -0.05 -1.90 -0.49
C LYS A 185 0.18 -0.96 -1.67
N ASP A 186 -0.24 0.27 -1.47
CA ASP A 186 -0.16 1.37 -2.40
C ASP A 186 1.03 1.28 -3.38
N ASN A 187 0.72 1.34 -4.68
CA ASN A 187 1.67 1.37 -5.79
C ASN A 187 2.32 0.03 -6.17
N LYS A 188 1.56 -1.09 -6.16
CA LYS A 188 2.07 -2.36 -6.70
C LYS A 188 2.22 -2.29 -8.21
N LYS A 189 3.36 -2.69 -8.73
CA LYS A 189 3.60 -2.79 -10.17
C LYS A 189 2.65 -3.81 -10.82
N LEU A 190 2.08 -3.45 -11.96
CA LEU A 190 1.32 -4.33 -12.86
C LEU A 190 1.54 -3.82 -14.28
N ILE A 191 2.62 -4.22 -14.94
CA ILE A 191 3.04 -3.62 -16.22
C ILE A 191 2.98 -4.62 -17.36
N HIS A 192 2.76 -4.09 -18.56
CA HIS A 192 2.96 -4.81 -19.81
C HIS A 192 4.35 -4.47 -20.33
N PHE A 193 5.16 -5.46 -20.67
CA PHE A 193 6.45 -5.21 -21.32
C PHE A 193 6.26 -4.83 -22.79
N LYS A 194 7.27 -4.19 -23.37
CA LYS A 194 7.35 -3.89 -24.81
C LYS A 194 7.17 -5.14 -25.65
N ARG A 195 6.44 -5.00 -26.75
CA ARG A 195 6.26 -6.09 -27.70
C ARG A 195 7.59 -6.63 -28.21
N GLY A 196 7.74 -7.95 -28.14
CA GLY A 196 8.95 -8.71 -28.45
C GLY A 196 9.91 -8.85 -27.27
N TYR A 197 9.62 -8.27 -26.11
CA TYR A 197 10.46 -8.39 -24.93
C TYR A 197 10.35 -9.79 -24.32
N GLN A 198 11.50 -10.39 -24.05
CA GLN A 198 11.61 -11.70 -23.39
C GLN A 198 12.58 -11.54 -22.21
N ARG A 199 12.20 -12.02 -21.03
CA ARG A 199 13.07 -11.96 -19.85
C ARG A 199 14.13 -13.07 -19.95
N GLY A 200 15.38 -12.70 -20.22
CA GLY A 200 16.49 -13.65 -20.36
C GLY A 200 16.45 -14.49 -21.65
N ASN A 201 17.08 -15.67 -21.66
CA ASN A 201 17.15 -16.57 -22.82
C ASN A 201 15.85 -17.39 -23.06
N GLY A 202 14.77 -17.14 -22.32
CA GLY A 202 13.54 -17.95 -22.36
C GLY A 202 12.35 -17.17 -22.92
N GLY A 203 11.93 -17.48 -24.14
CA GLY A 203 10.81 -16.83 -24.82
C GLY A 203 9.40 -17.21 -24.36
N ASN A 204 9.28 -17.91 -23.22
CA ASN A 204 8.06 -18.65 -22.84
C ASN A 204 7.44 -18.22 -21.50
N THR A 205 7.86 -17.06 -20.97
CA THR A 205 7.28 -16.49 -19.75
C THR A 205 6.04 -15.67 -20.12
N ILE A 206 4.87 -15.98 -19.55
CA ILE A 206 3.62 -15.25 -19.79
C ILE A 206 3.45 -14.11 -18.78
N ALA A 207 3.71 -14.40 -17.51
CA ALA A 207 3.73 -13.46 -16.41
C ALA A 207 4.72 -13.92 -15.32
N ASN A 208 4.89 -13.12 -14.27
CA ASN A 208 5.65 -13.51 -13.09
C ASN A 208 5.05 -12.92 -11.80
N ALA A 209 5.60 -13.32 -10.65
CA ALA A 209 5.12 -12.94 -9.32
C ALA A 209 5.22 -11.42 -9.00
N VAL A 210 5.76 -10.59 -9.89
CA VAL A 210 5.68 -9.12 -9.80
C VAL A 210 4.72 -8.50 -10.84
N ILE A 211 3.79 -9.32 -11.35
CA ILE A 211 2.86 -9.08 -12.47
C ILE A 211 3.47 -8.21 -13.57
N GLU A 212 4.58 -8.70 -14.10
CA GLU A 212 5.05 -8.27 -15.40
C GLU A 212 4.44 -9.16 -16.47
N ILE A 213 3.64 -8.58 -17.36
CA ILE A 213 2.96 -9.29 -18.45
C ILE A 213 3.80 -9.21 -19.72
N PHE A 214 3.97 -10.35 -20.41
CA PHE A 214 4.73 -10.47 -21.65
C PHE A 214 3.81 -10.79 -22.84
N ASP A 215 4.32 -10.62 -24.06
CA ASP A 215 3.58 -10.78 -25.32
C ASP A 215 2.77 -12.07 -25.47
N LEU A 216 3.23 -13.18 -24.91
CA LEU A 216 2.47 -14.43 -25.00
C LEU A 216 1.09 -14.31 -24.36
N TRP A 217 0.97 -13.49 -23.32
CA TRP A 217 -0.31 -13.18 -22.71
C TRP A 217 -1.28 -12.58 -23.73
N ASP A 218 -0.84 -11.71 -24.65
CA ASP A 218 -1.72 -11.11 -25.66
C ASP A 218 -2.43 -12.15 -26.52
N SER A 219 -1.79 -13.29 -26.77
CA SER A 219 -2.31 -14.39 -27.58
C SER A 219 -3.25 -15.34 -26.82
N ASP A 220 -3.28 -15.28 -25.50
CA ASP A 220 -4.13 -16.13 -24.66
C ASP A 220 -5.62 -15.78 -24.81
N SER A 221 -6.47 -16.78 -24.60
CA SER A 221 -7.92 -16.54 -24.48
C SER A 221 -8.24 -15.68 -23.26
N LYS A 222 -9.39 -14.99 -23.27
CA LYS A 222 -9.83 -14.16 -22.13
C LYS A 222 -9.82 -14.92 -20.81
N GLU A 223 -10.25 -16.18 -20.83
CA GLU A 223 -10.26 -17.03 -19.64
C GLU A 223 -8.85 -17.34 -19.12
N GLU A 224 -7.89 -17.61 -20.02
CA GLU A 224 -6.49 -17.82 -19.64
C GLU A 224 -5.87 -16.53 -19.09
N LYS A 225 -6.08 -15.39 -19.77
CA LYS A 225 -5.61 -14.09 -19.29
C LYS A 225 -6.08 -13.80 -17.86
N ARG A 226 -7.38 -14.01 -17.62
CA ARG A 226 -8.03 -13.81 -16.32
C ARG A 226 -7.51 -14.79 -15.27
N TYR A 227 -7.31 -16.06 -15.63
CA TYR A 227 -6.73 -17.06 -14.75
C TYR A 227 -5.30 -16.71 -14.35
N THR A 228 -4.44 -16.39 -15.32
CA THR A 228 -3.05 -16.00 -15.09
C THR A 228 -2.97 -14.80 -14.14
N LEU A 229 -3.76 -13.76 -14.39
CA LEU A 229 -3.80 -12.61 -13.49
C LEU A 229 -4.29 -12.96 -12.08
N THR A 230 -5.31 -13.81 -11.96
CA THR A 230 -5.80 -14.27 -10.64
C THR A 230 -4.70 -15.02 -9.91
N HIS A 231 -3.99 -15.90 -10.59
CA HIS A 231 -2.87 -16.65 -10.05
C HIS A 231 -1.79 -15.68 -9.52
N GLU A 232 -1.33 -14.72 -10.33
CA GLU A 232 -0.28 -13.79 -9.92
C GLU A 232 -0.71 -12.82 -8.80
N ILE A 233 -1.98 -12.40 -8.77
CA ILE A 233 -2.54 -11.65 -7.63
C ILE A 233 -2.51 -12.51 -6.36
N GLY A 234 -2.74 -13.83 -6.50
CA GLY A 234 -2.56 -14.81 -5.44
C GLY A 234 -1.19 -14.72 -4.78
N HIS A 235 -0.11 -14.70 -5.58
CA HIS A 235 1.26 -14.49 -5.08
C HIS A 235 1.43 -13.18 -4.32
N TYR A 236 0.87 -12.08 -4.83
CA TYR A 236 0.94 -10.79 -4.13
C TYR A 236 0.24 -10.79 -2.78
N ILE A 237 -0.95 -11.40 -2.69
CA ILE A 237 -1.67 -11.50 -1.42
C ILE A 237 -0.91 -12.42 -0.46
N ALA A 238 -0.31 -13.49 -0.98
CA ALA A 238 0.53 -14.39 -0.21
C ALA A 238 1.70 -13.64 0.42
N GLY A 239 2.47 -12.88 -0.37
CA GLY A 239 3.59 -12.07 0.11
C GLY A 239 3.20 -10.94 1.07
N GLU A 240 1.96 -10.43 1.03
CA GLU A 240 1.46 -9.48 2.02
C GLU A 240 1.08 -10.13 3.36
N SER A 241 0.62 -11.39 3.33
CA SER A 241 0.15 -12.13 4.51
C SER A 241 1.15 -13.14 5.06
N ASP A 242 2.24 -13.40 4.33
CA ASP A 242 3.27 -14.40 4.63
C ASP A 242 2.72 -15.83 4.74
N VAL A 243 1.56 -16.09 4.13
CA VAL A 243 0.83 -17.35 4.32
C VAL A 243 1.48 -18.51 3.57
N ASP A 244 2.00 -18.29 2.35
CA ASP A 244 2.58 -19.34 1.51
C ASP A 244 3.97 -19.79 1.98
N ASP A 245 4.71 -18.93 2.67
CA ASP A 245 5.97 -19.29 3.33
C ASP A 245 5.78 -19.86 4.75
N SER A 246 4.56 -19.84 5.28
CA SER A 246 4.29 -20.32 6.64
C SER A 246 4.44 -21.83 6.80
N ASP A 247 4.93 -22.27 7.96
CA ASP A 247 4.95 -23.69 8.34
C ASP A 247 3.54 -24.29 8.33
N TYR A 248 2.52 -23.48 8.68
CA TYR A 248 1.13 -23.90 8.62
C TYR A 248 0.74 -24.32 7.20
N TRP A 249 0.94 -23.46 6.20
CA TRP A 249 0.62 -23.75 4.80
C TRP A 249 1.40 -24.96 4.29
N LYS A 250 2.71 -24.98 4.51
CA LYS A 250 3.59 -26.09 4.11
C LYS A 250 3.10 -27.42 4.68
N SER A 251 2.65 -27.44 5.94
CA SER A 251 2.14 -28.65 6.60
C SER A 251 0.85 -29.21 5.97
N LEU A 252 0.01 -28.38 5.33
CA LEU A 252 -1.26 -28.80 4.73
C LEU A 252 -1.04 -29.79 3.57
N SER A 253 0.04 -29.59 2.81
CA SER A 253 0.45 -30.47 1.70
C SER A 253 1.70 -31.30 1.97
N GLY A 254 2.27 -31.20 3.17
CA GLY A 254 3.49 -31.91 3.52
C GLY A 254 4.67 -31.44 2.67
N TRP A 255 4.78 -30.14 2.46
CA TRP A 255 5.97 -29.52 1.91
C TRP A 255 7.09 -29.57 2.94
N GLU A 256 8.24 -30.11 2.52
CA GLU A 256 9.50 -30.07 3.24
C GLU A 256 10.49 -29.24 2.43
N SER A 257 11.29 -28.42 3.09
CA SER A 257 12.38 -27.68 2.46
C SER A 257 13.71 -28.25 2.90
N GLU A 258 14.56 -28.58 1.93
CA GLU A 258 15.96 -28.93 2.16
C GLU A 258 16.84 -27.79 1.66
N THR A 259 17.64 -27.20 2.54
CA THR A 259 18.63 -26.21 2.17
C THR A 259 19.93 -26.90 1.80
N ARG A 260 20.47 -26.61 0.61
CA ARG A 260 21.79 -27.04 0.17
C ARG A 260 22.61 -25.87 -0.36
N TYR A 261 23.92 -26.00 -0.36
CA TYR A 261 24.82 -25.01 -0.96
C TYR A 261 25.31 -25.50 -2.32
N VAL A 262 25.05 -24.75 -3.39
CA VAL A 262 25.54 -25.01 -4.75
C VAL A 262 26.44 -23.84 -5.14
N ASN A 263 27.72 -24.12 -5.44
CA ASN A 263 28.73 -23.09 -5.75
C ASN A 263 28.86 -21.98 -4.69
N GLY A 264 28.59 -22.29 -3.42
CA GLY A 264 28.61 -21.33 -2.31
C GLY A 264 27.32 -20.52 -2.15
N GLU A 265 26.33 -20.71 -3.02
CA GLU A 265 25.01 -20.09 -2.91
C GLU A 265 24.02 -21.04 -2.23
N GLU A 266 23.22 -20.50 -1.32
CA GLU A 266 22.16 -21.23 -0.64
C GLU A 266 20.98 -21.46 -1.59
N VAL A 267 20.60 -22.71 -1.78
CA VAL A 267 19.48 -23.12 -2.61
C VAL A 267 18.52 -23.95 -1.77
N SER A 268 17.27 -23.51 -1.70
CA SER A 268 16.18 -24.28 -1.09
C SER A 268 15.55 -25.18 -2.13
N GLU A 269 15.51 -26.49 -1.87
CA GLU A 269 14.74 -27.45 -2.64
C GLU A 269 13.48 -27.84 -1.86
N PHE A 270 12.35 -27.90 -2.55
CA PHE A 270 11.08 -28.28 -1.95
C PHE A 270 10.69 -29.70 -2.36
N LYS A 271 10.27 -30.48 -1.37
CA LYS A 271 9.76 -31.84 -1.56
C LYS A 271 8.31 -31.91 -1.09
N LEU A 272 7.48 -32.53 -1.92
CA LEU A 272 6.04 -32.66 -1.68
C LEU A 272 5.70 -34.07 -1.23
N ASN A 273 5.24 -34.23 0.02
CA ASN A 273 4.92 -35.54 0.58
C ASN A 273 3.43 -35.91 0.50
N ARG A 274 2.52 -34.96 0.22
CA ARG A 274 1.08 -35.25 0.04
C ARG A 274 0.55 -34.69 -1.28
N PRO A 275 1.01 -35.21 -2.44
CA PRO A 275 0.62 -34.68 -3.74
C PRO A 275 -0.87 -34.76 -4.06
N SER A 276 -1.63 -35.63 -3.38
CA SER A 276 -3.08 -35.73 -3.53
C SER A 276 -3.85 -34.49 -3.05
N THR A 277 -3.21 -33.62 -2.26
CA THR A 277 -3.80 -32.39 -1.72
C THR A 277 -3.62 -31.16 -2.63
N ILE A 278 -2.82 -31.30 -3.70
CA ILE A 278 -2.56 -30.24 -4.68
C ILE A 278 -3.67 -30.24 -5.74
N VAL A 279 -4.07 -29.04 -6.19
CA VAL A 279 -5.19 -28.84 -7.11
C VAL A 279 -4.79 -28.79 -8.59
N SER A 280 -3.51 -28.63 -8.90
CA SER A 280 -3.00 -28.56 -10.27
C SER A 280 -1.61 -29.18 -10.39
N ARG A 281 -1.15 -29.41 -11.63
CA ARG A 281 0.24 -29.85 -11.85
C ARG A 281 1.21 -28.72 -11.54
N TYR A 282 0.83 -27.50 -11.90
CA TYR A 282 1.68 -26.33 -11.69
C TYR A 282 1.93 -26.07 -10.20
N GLY A 283 0.90 -26.23 -9.37
CA GLY A 283 1.02 -26.12 -7.91
C GLY A 283 1.91 -27.20 -7.25
N LYS A 284 2.38 -28.21 -7.99
CA LYS A 284 3.38 -29.17 -7.48
C LYS A 284 4.82 -28.63 -7.57
N ALA A 285 5.03 -27.43 -8.12
CA ALA A 285 6.36 -26.87 -8.31
C ALA A 285 7.00 -26.44 -6.98
N ASN A 286 6.30 -25.68 -6.16
CA ASN A 286 6.75 -25.22 -4.84
C ASN A 286 5.54 -24.74 -4.00
N PRO A 287 5.71 -24.45 -2.69
CA PRO A 287 4.62 -24.00 -1.82
C PRO A 287 3.92 -22.70 -2.26
N SER A 288 4.64 -21.80 -2.94
CA SER A 288 4.10 -20.53 -3.42
C SER A 288 3.17 -20.76 -4.62
N GLU A 289 3.59 -21.56 -5.60
CA GLU A 289 2.73 -21.94 -6.74
C GLU A 289 1.51 -22.75 -6.30
N ASP A 290 1.68 -23.63 -5.31
CA ASP A 290 0.57 -24.33 -4.68
C ASP A 290 -0.47 -23.36 -4.11
N PHE A 291 0.00 -22.28 -3.47
CA PHE A 291 -0.88 -21.27 -2.90
C PHE A 291 -1.65 -20.50 -3.98
N ALA A 292 -0.94 -19.98 -4.99
CA ALA A 292 -1.55 -19.25 -6.10
C ALA A 292 -2.56 -20.10 -6.90
N GLU A 293 -2.23 -21.37 -7.11
CA GLU A 293 -3.14 -22.33 -7.76
C GLU A 293 -4.33 -22.69 -6.85
N ALA A 294 -4.14 -22.78 -5.53
CA ALA A 294 -5.25 -22.96 -4.59
C ALA A 294 -6.17 -21.73 -4.53
N ALA A 295 -5.62 -20.51 -4.55
CA ALA A 295 -6.42 -19.29 -4.62
C ALA A 295 -7.25 -19.24 -5.92
N SER A 296 -6.63 -19.57 -7.05
CA SER A 296 -7.30 -19.66 -8.35
C SER A 296 -8.37 -20.77 -8.38
N ALA A 297 -8.07 -21.93 -7.77
CA ALA A 297 -9.03 -23.01 -7.60
C ALA A 297 -10.22 -22.58 -6.75
N TYR A 298 -9.99 -21.89 -5.63
CA TYR A 298 -11.07 -21.39 -4.79
C TYR A 298 -12.02 -20.48 -5.57
N ARG A 299 -11.47 -19.64 -6.45
CA ARG A 299 -12.26 -18.70 -7.24
C ARG A 299 -13.07 -19.37 -8.35
N TYR A 300 -12.45 -20.29 -9.11
CA TYR A 300 -13.03 -20.80 -10.36
C TYR A 300 -13.49 -22.26 -10.29
N ASN A 301 -13.00 -23.02 -9.31
CA ASN A 301 -13.30 -24.44 -9.12
C ASN A 301 -13.29 -24.81 -7.62
N PRO A 302 -14.08 -24.13 -6.77
CA PRO A 302 -14.00 -24.28 -5.32
C PRO A 302 -14.22 -25.72 -4.85
N GLU A 303 -15.09 -26.47 -5.53
CA GLU A 303 -15.37 -27.87 -5.23
C GLU A 303 -14.16 -28.79 -5.41
N LEU A 304 -13.26 -28.50 -6.35
CA LEU A 304 -12.00 -29.24 -6.49
C LEU A 304 -11.11 -29.03 -5.26
N LEU A 305 -10.89 -27.77 -4.87
CA LEU A 305 -10.06 -27.45 -3.72
C LEU A 305 -10.65 -28.04 -2.44
N LYS A 306 -11.96 -27.86 -2.21
CA LYS A 306 -12.69 -28.40 -1.05
C LYS A 306 -12.55 -29.92 -0.94
N ARG A 307 -12.61 -30.63 -2.07
CA ARG A 307 -12.45 -32.09 -2.11
C ARG A 307 -11.00 -32.54 -1.89
N LYS A 308 -10.02 -31.85 -2.50
CA LYS A 308 -8.59 -32.22 -2.45
C LYS A 308 -7.94 -31.85 -1.12
N SER A 309 -8.28 -30.69 -0.57
CA SER A 309 -7.75 -30.18 0.69
C SER A 309 -8.75 -29.24 1.39
N PRO A 310 -9.66 -29.79 2.20
CA PRO A 310 -10.63 -29.00 2.97
C PRO A 310 -9.98 -27.94 3.87
N GLN A 311 -8.80 -28.22 4.43
CA GLN A 311 -8.10 -27.26 5.28
C GLN A 311 -7.58 -26.06 4.48
N LYS A 312 -7.02 -26.27 3.28
CA LYS A 312 -6.64 -25.17 2.39
C LYS A 312 -7.85 -24.37 1.94
N TYR A 313 -8.95 -25.07 1.64
CA TYR A 313 -10.22 -24.42 1.29
C TYR A 313 -10.66 -23.43 2.37
N GLU A 314 -10.73 -23.86 3.63
CA GLU A 314 -11.13 -22.99 4.74
C GLU A 314 -10.14 -21.86 5.01
N LEU A 315 -8.84 -22.11 4.87
CA LEU A 315 -7.83 -21.07 5.00
C LEU A 315 -8.02 -19.98 3.93
N ILE A 316 -8.06 -20.38 2.65
CA ILE A 316 -8.21 -19.47 1.51
C ILE A 316 -9.54 -18.71 1.60
N LYS A 317 -10.64 -19.41 1.94
CA LYS A 317 -11.94 -18.79 2.18
C LYS A 317 -11.84 -17.64 3.18
N ASN A 318 -11.31 -17.91 4.37
CA ASN A 318 -11.40 -16.97 5.49
C ASN A 318 -10.33 -15.87 5.41
N VAL A 319 -9.12 -16.19 4.95
CA VAL A 319 -7.99 -15.25 4.89
C VAL A 319 -8.02 -14.41 3.61
N ILE A 320 -8.26 -15.04 2.46
CA ILE A 320 -8.07 -14.41 1.14
C ILE A 320 -9.39 -13.93 0.55
N PHE A 321 -10.45 -14.72 0.71
CA PHE A 321 -11.76 -14.38 0.16
C PHE A 321 -12.75 -13.88 1.21
N ASN A 322 -12.26 -13.55 2.40
CA ASN A 322 -13.04 -12.89 3.46
C ASN A 322 -14.35 -13.61 3.83
N GLY A 323 -14.35 -14.94 3.76
CA GLY A 323 -15.50 -15.79 4.05
C GLY A 323 -16.50 -15.94 2.91
N VAL A 324 -16.30 -15.28 1.76
CA VAL A 324 -17.18 -15.39 0.59
C VAL A 324 -17.03 -16.76 -0.06
N GLU A 325 -18.13 -17.44 -0.36
CA GLU A 325 -18.14 -18.77 -0.98
C GLU A 325 -18.63 -18.70 -2.43
N TYR A 326 -17.87 -19.29 -3.36
CA TYR A 326 -18.09 -19.18 -4.81
C TYR A 326 -18.65 -20.47 -5.44
N THR A 327 -19.27 -21.34 -4.64
CA THR A 327 -19.84 -22.60 -5.12
C THR A 327 -21.16 -22.40 -5.88
N SER A 328 -21.82 -21.26 -5.70
CA SER A 328 -23.02 -20.84 -6.44
C SER A 328 -23.21 -19.31 -6.39
N GLU A 329 -24.03 -18.75 -7.27
CA GLU A 329 -24.39 -17.31 -7.23
C GLU A 329 -25.03 -16.94 -5.89
N GLN A 330 -25.91 -17.79 -5.35
CA GLN A 330 -26.54 -17.54 -4.05
C GLN A 330 -25.52 -17.47 -2.89
N SER A 331 -24.42 -18.22 -2.99
CA SER A 331 -23.41 -18.30 -1.92
C SER A 331 -22.57 -17.02 -1.76
N CYS A 332 -22.52 -16.18 -2.80
CA CYS A 332 -21.83 -14.90 -2.79
C CYS A 332 -22.79 -13.70 -2.82
N GLU A 333 -24.09 -13.93 -2.86
CA GLU A 333 -25.10 -12.90 -2.67
C GLU A 333 -25.20 -12.57 -1.17
N ASN A 334 -24.66 -11.41 -0.77
CA ASN A 334 -24.66 -10.92 0.62
C ASN A 334 -23.97 -11.86 1.65
N PRO A 335 -22.72 -12.25 1.41
CA PRO A 335 -22.01 -13.15 2.30
C PRO A 335 -21.79 -12.45 3.65
N LYS A 336 -22.03 -13.18 4.75
CA LYS A 336 -21.55 -12.73 6.06
C LYS A 336 -20.03 -12.87 6.08
N THR A 337 -19.33 -11.80 5.71
CA THR A 337 -17.88 -11.80 5.61
C THR A 337 -17.21 -11.86 6.97
N VAL A 338 -15.97 -12.34 7.00
CA VAL A 338 -15.16 -12.31 8.23
C VAL A 338 -14.97 -10.87 8.68
N THR A 339 -14.63 -9.95 7.77
CA THR A 339 -14.51 -8.51 8.05
C THR A 339 -15.80 -7.93 8.63
N SER A 340 -16.99 -8.26 8.12
CA SER A 340 -18.25 -7.73 8.68
C SER A 340 -18.46 -8.16 10.13
N THR A 341 -18.12 -9.41 10.45
CA THR A 341 -18.19 -9.94 11.82
C THR A 341 -17.18 -9.25 12.73
N LEU A 342 -15.96 -9.02 12.23
CA LEU A 342 -14.91 -8.32 12.97
C LEU A 342 -15.26 -6.84 13.21
N ILE A 343 -15.85 -6.18 12.21
CA ILE A 343 -16.35 -4.80 12.32
C ILE A 343 -17.43 -4.73 13.41
N GLU A 344 -18.41 -5.64 13.41
CA GLU A 344 -19.45 -5.68 14.44
C GLU A 344 -18.85 -5.83 15.85
N GLN A 345 -17.88 -6.73 16.02
CA GLN A 345 -17.16 -6.91 17.28
C GLN A 345 -16.33 -5.68 17.65
N ALA A 346 -15.64 -5.08 16.70
CA ALA A 346 -14.80 -3.90 16.92
C ALA A 346 -15.64 -2.67 17.28
N GLU A 347 -16.79 -2.49 16.63
CA GLU A 347 -17.76 -1.47 17.02
C GLU A 347 -18.25 -1.67 18.45
N ASN A 348 -18.53 -2.90 18.86
CA ASN A 348 -18.93 -3.19 20.24
C ASN A 348 -17.81 -2.86 21.24
N LEU A 349 -16.55 -3.18 20.93
CA LEU A 349 -15.41 -2.77 21.75
C LEU A 349 -15.28 -1.24 21.82
N TYR A 350 -15.41 -0.59 20.66
CA TYR A 350 -15.29 0.85 20.54
C TYR A 350 -16.40 1.60 21.30
N ARG A 351 -17.65 1.15 21.21
CA ARG A 351 -18.81 1.78 21.92
C ARG A 351 -18.62 1.79 23.43
N ASN A 352 -17.95 0.78 23.97
CA ASN A 352 -17.69 0.62 25.40
C ASN A 352 -16.30 1.16 25.81
N TRP A 353 -15.50 1.60 24.86
CA TRP A 353 -14.18 2.13 25.13
C TRP A 353 -14.28 3.48 25.84
N GLN A 354 -13.45 3.64 26.86
CA GLN A 354 -13.20 4.92 27.53
C GLN A 354 -11.68 5.14 27.44
N PRO A 355 -11.22 6.06 26.57
CA PRO A 355 -9.80 6.25 26.34
C PRO A 355 -9.10 6.66 27.65
N SER A 356 -8.07 5.91 28.02
CA SER A 356 -7.19 6.29 29.11
C SER A 356 -6.36 7.53 28.74
N LYS A 357 -5.83 8.21 29.77
CA LYS A 357 -4.95 9.37 29.56
C LYS A 357 -3.75 9.05 28.65
N ALA A 358 -3.13 7.89 28.83
CA ALA A 358 -2.00 7.46 27.99
C ALA A 358 -2.39 7.26 26.51
N GLU A 359 -3.58 6.75 26.24
CA GLU A 359 -4.09 6.58 24.87
C GLU A 359 -4.43 7.93 24.23
N LEU A 360 -5.05 8.84 25.00
CA LEU A 360 -5.27 10.22 24.57
C LEU A 360 -3.95 10.92 24.25
N ASP A 361 -2.94 10.78 25.10
CA ASP A 361 -1.62 11.38 24.89
C ASP A 361 -0.94 10.83 23.62
N LYS A 362 -1.03 9.51 23.37
CA LYS A 362 -0.53 8.91 22.12
C LYS A 362 -1.25 9.43 20.88
N MET A 363 -2.59 9.53 20.91
CA MET A 363 -3.37 10.12 19.80
C MET A 363 -3.03 11.61 19.59
N THR A 364 -2.79 12.32 20.69
CA THR A 364 -2.41 13.74 20.68
C THR A 364 -1.03 13.95 20.06
N GLU A 365 -0.07 13.08 20.38
CA GLU A 365 1.29 13.13 19.86
C GLU A 365 1.32 13.01 18.34
N ILE A 366 0.47 12.15 17.74
CA ILE A 366 0.33 12.03 16.28
C ILE A 366 0.01 13.38 15.64
N CYS A 367 -0.84 14.19 16.29
CA CYS A 367 -1.26 15.49 15.79
C CYS A 367 -0.38 16.67 16.22
N SER A 368 0.62 16.43 17.06
CA SER A 368 1.53 17.49 17.51
C SER A 368 2.33 18.08 16.34
N ILE A 369 2.80 17.24 15.40
CA ILE A 369 3.55 17.69 14.21
C ILE A 369 2.70 18.59 13.32
N ALA A 370 1.44 18.20 13.08
CA ALA A 370 0.51 19.01 12.29
C ALA A 370 0.23 20.36 12.96
N ALA A 371 0.05 20.36 14.29
CA ALA A 371 -0.16 21.57 15.07
C ALA A 371 1.06 22.51 15.05
N VAL A 372 2.29 21.96 15.15
CA VAL A 372 3.53 22.74 15.03
C VAL A 372 3.66 23.36 13.63
N ARG A 373 3.34 22.61 12.58
CA ARG A 373 3.37 23.13 11.20
C ARG A 373 2.35 24.26 11.01
N ASN A 374 1.13 24.12 11.53
CA ASN A 374 0.13 25.18 11.47
C ASN A 374 0.58 26.45 12.21
N LEU A 375 1.21 26.26 13.38
CA LEU A 375 1.78 27.37 14.15
C LEU A 375 2.92 28.05 13.39
N SER A 376 3.83 27.30 12.76
CA SER A 376 4.96 27.88 12.03
C SER A 376 4.54 28.64 10.78
N GLN A 377 3.47 28.20 10.10
CA GLN A 377 2.98 28.84 8.88
C GLN A 377 2.10 30.05 9.13
N SER A 378 1.27 30.02 10.19
CA SER A 378 0.26 31.07 10.42
C SER A 378 0.58 31.99 11.60
N GLY A 379 1.58 31.67 12.42
CA GLY A 379 1.85 32.36 13.69
C GLY A 379 0.81 32.07 14.78
N GLU A 380 -0.26 31.33 14.45
CA GLU A 380 -1.35 31.01 15.36
C GLU A 380 -1.56 29.50 15.47
N LEU A 381 -1.83 29.04 16.68
CA LEU A 381 -2.23 27.65 16.91
C LEU A 381 -3.72 27.48 16.61
N LYS A 382 -4.06 27.04 15.40
CA LYS A 382 -5.44 26.79 15.00
C LYS A 382 -5.87 25.35 15.29
N ILE A 383 -6.09 25.02 16.57
CA ILE A 383 -6.53 23.68 17.03
C ILE A 383 -7.86 23.24 16.38
N ALA A 384 -8.71 24.20 16.02
CA ALA A 384 -10.01 23.96 15.37
C ALA A 384 -9.98 24.10 13.84
N SER A 385 -8.79 24.02 13.21
CA SER A 385 -8.70 24.09 11.76
C SER A 385 -9.20 22.79 11.09
N PRO A 386 -9.62 22.83 9.82
CA PRO A 386 -9.95 21.62 9.05
C PRO A 386 -8.84 20.57 9.07
N GLU A 387 -7.57 20.99 8.97
CA GLU A 387 -6.40 20.12 8.98
C GLU A 387 -6.21 19.44 10.35
N MET A 388 -6.47 20.17 11.44
CA MET A 388 -6.41 19.58 12.79
C MET A 388 -7.55 18.60 13.03
N ASN A 389 -8.76 18.93 12.59
CA ASN A 389 -9.90 18.02 12.67
C ASN A 389 -9.62 16.73 11.89
N GLU A 390 -9.08 16.83 10.68
CA GLU A 390 -8.65 15.67 9.92
C GLU A 390 -7.58 14.87 10.67
N CYS A 391 -6.60 15.54 11.28
CA CYS A 391 -5.60 14.83 12.07
C CYS A 391 -6.23 14.04 13.23
N TYR A 392 -7.16 14.63 13.97
CA TYR A 392 -7.84 13.94 15.07
C TYR A 392 -8.68 12.76 14.58
N GLU A 393 -9.39 12.95 13.47
CA GLU A 393 -10.12 11.89 12.79
C GLU A 393 -9.19 10.74 12.38
N ASN A 394 -8.03 11.06 11.81
CA ASN A 394 -7.03 10.08 11.40
C ASN A 394 -6.38 9.38 12.61
N ALA A 395 -6.11 10.09 13.71
CA ALA A 395 -5.58 9.50 14.94
C ALA A 395 -6.61 8.55 15.58
N LEU A 396 -7.88 8.94 15.58
CA LEU A 396 -8.99 8.14 16.08
C LEU A 396 -9.24 6.92 15.20
N ASP A 397 -9.19 7.08 13.88
CA ASP A 397 -9.29 5.98 12.91
C ASP A 397 -8.15 4.97 13.08
N ALA A 398 -6.90 5.46 13.19
CA ALA A 398 -5.73 4.63 13.44
C ALA A 398 -5.87 3.83 14.74
N TYR A 399 -6.35 4.46 15.83
CA TYR A 399 -6.64 3.75 17.07
C TYR A 399 -7.81 2.77 16.91
N SER A 400 -8.83 3.12 16.12
CA SER A 400 -9.99 2.27 15.89
C SER A 400 -9.63 0.92 15.24
N LYS A 401 -8.58 0.91 14.40
CA LYS A 401 -8.03 -0.32 13.78
C LYS A 401 -7.47 -1.29 14.82
N GLU A 402 -7.03 -0.83 15.99
CA GLU A 402 -6.62 -1.71 17.09
C GLU A 402 -7.79 -2.54 17.62
N PHE A 403 -9.04 -2.04 17.55
CA PHE A 403 -10.20 -2.85 17.92
C PHE A 403 -10.48 -3.96 16.92
N LEU A 404 -10.26 -3.72 15.62
CA LEU A 404 -10.33 -4.78 14.61
C LEU A 404 -9.29 -5.87 14.89
N VAL A 405 -8.07 -5.49 15.26
CA VAL A 405 -7.01 -6.45 15.64
C VAL A 405 -7.37 -7.20 16.92
N LYS A 406 -7.97 -6.53 17.92
CA LYS A 406 -8.46 -7.19 19.14
C LYS A 406 -9.59 -8.18 18.85
N SER A 407 -10.52 -7.84 17.95
CA SER A 407 -11.60 -8.73 17.52
C SER A 407 -11.08 -10.01 16.85
N LEU A 408 -9.91 -9.94 16.19
CA LEU A 408 -9.25 -11.10 15.61
C LEU A 408 -8.62 -12.07 16.62
N GLN A 409 -8.43 -11.71 17.91
CA GLN A 409 -7.60 -12.48 18.85
C GLN A 409 -8.02 -13.94 19.03
N SER A 410 -9.29 -14.26 18.77
CA SER A 410 -9.83 -15.62 18.83
C SER A 410 -9.81 -16.37 17.49
N HIS A 411 -9.44 -15.71 16.39
CA HIS A 411 -9.48 -16.29 15.06
C HIS A 411 -8.26 -17.21 14.83
N PRO A 412 -8.46 -18.46 14.34
CA PRO A 412 -7.37 -19.44 14.18
C PRO A 412 -6.30 -19.03 13.16
N HIS A 413 -6.58 -18.03 12.32
CA HIS A 413 -5.69 -17.54 11.27
C HIS A 413 -5.33 -16.06 11.43
N ILE A 414 -5.33 -15.55 12.68
CA ILE A 414 -5.05 -14.14 12.97
C ILE A 414 -3.76 -13.62 12.33
N GLU A 415 -2.70 -14.44 12.31
CA GLU A 415 -1.39 -14.05 11.81
C GLU A 415 -1.41 -13.70 10.31
N PHE A 416 -2.18 -14.44 9.51
CA PHE A 416 -2.33 -14.19 8.08
C PHE A 416 -3.34 -13.09 7.76
N MET A 417 -4.36 -12.92 8.60
CA MET A 417 -5.41 -11.91 8.39
C MET A 417 -4.95 -10.50 8.77
N ARG A 418 -4.13 -10.37 9.81
CA ARG A 418 -3.71 -9.06 10.35
C ARG A 418 -3.09 -8.15 9.27
N PRO A 419 -2.15 -8.60 8.41
CA PRO A 419 -1.58 -7.77 7.36
C PRO A 419 -2.56 -7.32 6.27
N LEU A 420 -3.68 -8.04 6.11
CA LEU A 420 -4.72 -7.75 5.13
C LEU A 420 -5.78 -6.77 5.67
N LEU A 421 -6.00 -6.76 6.99
CA LEU A 421 -6.92 -5.83 7.65
C LEU A 421 -6.52 -4.35 7.55
N LYS A 422 -5.31 -4.02 7.10
CA LYS A 422 -4.91 -2.63 6.88
C LYS A 422 -5.86 -1.88 5.92
N ASN A 423 -6.51 -2.64 5.02
CA ASN A 423 -7.47 -2.18 4.02
C ASN A 423 -8.93 -2.26 4.48
N ALA A 424 -9.18 -2.71 5.71
CA ALA A 424 -10.53 -2.76 6.23
C ALA A 424 -11.17 -1.37 6.19
N PRO A 425 -12.46 -1.27 5.82
CA PRO A 425 -13.14 0.02 5.77
C PRO A 425 -13.14 0.65 7.17
N LYS A 426 -13.16 1.98 7.22
CA LYS A 426 -13.26 2.73 8.47
C LYS A 426 -14.49 2.26 9.25
N LEU A 427 -14.34 2.09 10.57
CA LEU A 427 -15.46 1.72 11.44
C LEU A 427 -16.51 2.84 11.41
N ARG A 428 -17.75 2.49 11.04
CA ARG A 428 -18.86 3.45 10.96
C ARG A 428 -19.59 3.48 12.29
N LEU A 429 -19.31 4.49 13.09
CA LEU A 429 -19.91 4.64 14.41
C LEU A 429 -21.15 5.53 14.36
N PRO A 430 -22.10 5.39 15.30
CA PRO A 430 -23.13 6.39 15.48
C PRO A 430 -22.47 7.73 15.79
N GLU A 431 -22.93 8.77 15.09
CA GLU A 431 -22.38 10.12 15.12
C GLU A 431 -22.12 10.63 16.55
N GLY A 432 -23.04 10.37 17.50
CA GLY A 432 -22.91 10.81 18.89
C GLY A 432 -21.78 10.15 19.69
N ILE A 433 -21.36 8.92 19.35
CA ILE A 433 -20.24 8.24 20.02
C ILE A 433 -18.92 8.74 19.44
N HIS A 434 -18.86 8.82 18.11
CA HIS A 434 -17.71 9.34 17.39
C HIS A 434 -17.36 10.76 17.84
N LEU A 435 -18.35 11.65 17.87
CA LEU A 435 -18.18 13.04 18.29
C LEU A 435 -17.69 13.17 19.73
N ARG A 436 -18.13 12.28 20.63
CA ARG A 436 -17.68 12.26 22.04
C ARG A 436 -16.19 11.94 22.14
N HIS A 437 -15.72 10.92 21.43
CA HIS A 437 -14.31 10.54 21.45
C HIS A 437 -13.44 11.58 20.75
N LEU A 438 -13.91 12.13 19.62
CA LEU A 438 -13.23 13.23 18.94
C LEU A 438 -13.07 14.44 19.88
N THR A 439 -14.13 14.81 20.60
CA THR A 439 -14.09 15.89 21.60
C THR A 439 -13.07 15.58 22.71
N SER A 440 -13.01 14.33 23.16
CA SER A 440 -12.04 13.91 24.19
C SER A 440 -10.58 14.04 23.71
N VAL A 441 -10.30 13.70 22.45
CA VAL A 441 -8.97 13.88 21.84
C VAL A 441 -8.64 15.37 21.69
N GLN A 442 -9.59 16.18 21.23
CA GLN A 442 -9.43 17.63 21.08
C GLN A 442 -9.16 18.32 22.43
N ASP A 443 -9.93 17.98 23.47
CA ASP A 443 -9.76 18.55 24.80
C ASP A 443 -8.44 18.09 25.44
N ASN A 444 -8.04 16.83 25.20
CA ASN A 444 -6.73 16.37 25.63
C ASN A 444 -5.61 17.17 24.97
N MET A 445 -5.66 17.36 23.64
CA MET A 445 -4.69 18.18 22.92
C MET A 445 -4.63 19.61 23.46
N ARG A 446 -5.77 20.27 23.70
CA ARG A 446 -5.78 21.62 24.30
C ARG A 446 -5.05 21.69 25.63
N SER A 447 -5.23 20.66 26.47
CA SER A 447 -4.56 20.59 27.78
C SER A 447 -3.07 20.24 27.68
N PHE A 448 -2.70 19.42 26.69
CA PHE A 448 -1.38 18.78 26.60
C PHE A 448 -0.41 19.58 25.73
N PHE A 449 -0.91 20.21 24.66
CA PHE A 449 -0.11 20.93 23.68
C PHE A 449 0.84 21.95 24.31
N PRO A 450 0.44 22.76 25.30
CA PRO A 450 1.35 23.76 25.84
C PRO A 450 2.50 23.18 26.64
N LYS A 451 2.22 22.08 27.36
CA LYS A 451 3.24 21.33 28.08
C LYS A 451 4.21 20.70 27.08
N TRP A 452 3.69 20.05 26.03
CA TRP A 452 4.50 19.42 25.00
C TRP A 452 5.35 20.43 24.23
N VAL A 453 4.81 21.58 23.81
CA VAL A 453 5.60 22.64 23.17
C VAL A 453 6.70 23.15 24.10
N SER A 454 6.39 23.34 25.38
CA SER A 454 7.40 23.72 26.37
C SER A 454 8.49 22.67 26.51
N GLU A 455 8.14 21.38 26.55
CA GLU A 455 9.10 20.27 26.65
C GLU A 455 9.93 20.09 25.38
N ALA A 456 9.30 20.12 24.20
CA ALA A 456 9.96 20.00 22.91
C ALA A 456 10.98 21.11 22.70
N VAL A 457 10.60 22.37 22.98
CA VAL A 457 11.53 23.50 23.01
C VAL A 457 12.65 23.23 24.02
N THR A 458 12.32 22.91 25.27
CA THR A 458 13.35 22.73 26.31
C THR A 458 14.30 21.56 26.01
N SER A 459 13.86 20.55 25.27
CA SER A 459 14.66 19.37 24.89
C SER A 459 15.57 19.61 23.68
N GLN A 460 15.16 20.45 22.73
CA GLN A 460 15.98 20.80 21.57
C GLN A 460 17.04 21.86 21.89
N PHE A 461 16.79 22.71 22.88
CA PHE A 461 17.73 23.74 23.33
C PHE A 461 18.38 23.29 24.65
N SER A 462 19.60 22.73 24.58
CA SER A 462 20.33 22.18 25.73
C SER A 462 20.90 23.31 26.61
N VAL A 463 20.14 23.66 27.64
CA VAL A 463 20.28 24.90 28.41
C VAL A 463 21.58 25.00 29.27
N SER A 464 22.52 25.89 28.90
CA SER A 464 23.70 26.28 29.72
C SER A 464 23.45 27.57 30.56
N PRO A 465 23.90 27.71 31.83
CA PRO A 465 23.18 28.49 32.84
C PRO A 465 23.32 30.02 32.90
N LYS A 466 23.84 30.76 31.90
CA LYS A 466 24.14 32.20 32.09
C LYS A 466 23.74 33.08 30.90
N CYS A 467 22.68 33.88 31.07
CA CYS A 467 22.29 34.94 30.13
C CYS A 467 21.98 36.24 30.89
N LEU A 468 22.34 37.40 30.34
CA LEU A 468 22.01 38.73 30.88
C LEU A 468 20.75 39.29 30.20
N GLU A 469 20.02 40.14 30.91
CA GLU A 469 18.63 40.58 30.66
C GLU A 469 18.43 41.41 29.38
N GLU A 470 19.51 41.96 28.81
CA GLU A 470 19.48 42.97 27.74
C GLU A 470 19.34 42.36 26.32
N ASP A 471 19.89 41.16 26.09
CA ASP A 471 19.82 40.45 24.79
C ASP A 471 18.44 39.81 24.53
N PHE A 472 17.67 39.56 25.59
CA PHE A 472 16.31 39.02 25.56
C PHE A 472 15.30 40.02 24.98
N ILE A 473 15.44 41.30 25.33
CA ILE A 473 14.47 42.36 24.96
C ILE A 473 14.40 42.53 23.44
N HIS A 474 15.52 42.47 22.73
CA HIS A 474 15.54 42.65 21.28
C HIS A 474 14.96 41.47 20.49
N SER A 475 15.27 40.23 20.88
CA SER A 475 14.76 39.02 20.22
C SER A 475 13.26 38.81 20.49
N PHE A 476 12.82 39.11 21.73
CA PHE A 476 11.41 39.05 22.10
C PHE A 476 10.59 40.14 21.40
N LEU A 477 11.09 41.37 21.29
CA LEU A 477 10.40 42.45 20.58
C LEU A 477 10.27 42.18 19.07
N TYR A 478 11.30 41.62 18.43
CA TYR A 478 11.24 41.20 17.02
C TYR A 478 10.18 40.11 16.78
N PHE A 479 10.10 39.12 17.66
CA PHE A 479 9.11 38.04 17.59
C PHE A 479 7.69 38.54 17.96
N LYS A 480 7.58 39.49 18.90
CA LYS A 480 6.34 40.14 19.33
C LYS A 480 5.74 41.01 18.23
N GLU A 481 6.56 41.79 17.52
CA GLU A 481 6.13 42.67 16.43
C GLU A 481 5.73 41.91 15.15
N SER A 482 6.30 40.73 14.92
CA SER A 482 5.99 39.88 13.76
C SER A 482 4.83 38.91 13.98
N SER A 483 4.48 38.56 15.23
CA SER A 483 3.57 37.44 15.54
C SER A 483 2.28 37.83 16.29
N ASN A 484 2.03 39.12 16.52
CA ASN A 484 0.82 39.64 17.21
C ASN A 484 0.48 38.93 18.55
N LEU A 485 1.50 38.63 19.34
CA LEU A 485 1.46 37.78 20.55
C LEU A 485 0.67 38.32 21.75
N GLU A 486 0.09 39.52 21.67
CA GLU A 486 -0.59 40.14 22.82
C GLU A 486 -1.93 39.48 23.18
N THR A 487 -2.53 38.73 22.26
CA THR A 487 -3.79 37.99 22.49
C THR A 487 -3.58 36.53 22.89
N TYR A 488 -2.33 36.07 23.02
CA TYR A 488 -2.03 34.66 23.24
C TYR A 488 -2.30 34.25 24.70
N PRO A 489 -3.15 33.24 24.97
CA PRO A 489 -3.53 32.82 26.33
C PRO A 489 -2.36 32.29 27.18
N MET A 490 -1.21 32.02 26.54
CA MET A 490 -0.04 31.36 27.13
C MET A 490 1.23 32.19 26.98
N LYS A 491 1.06 33.52 26.89
CA LYS A 491 2.13 34.53 26.83
C LYS A 491 3.24 34.28 27.85
N GLU A 492 2.90 33.78 29.03
CA GLU A 492 3.85 33.47 30.09
C GLU A 492 4.72 32.24 29.80
N GLN A 493 4.17 31.19 29.17
CA GLN A 493 4.96 30.03 28.70
C GLN A 493 5.80 30.35 27.46
N LEU A 494 5.27 31.16 26.53
CA LEU A 494 6.05 31.64 25.39
C LEU A 494 7.19 32.56 25.82
N ASN A 495 6.98 33.42 26.83
CA ASN A 495 8.06 34.18 27.46
C ASN A 495 9.14 33.26 28.02
N LYS A 496 8.76 32.21 28.76
CA LYS A 496 9.70 31.22 29.30
C LYS A 496 10.47 30.49 28.19
N ILE A 497 9.80 30.08 27.12
CA ILE A 497 10.39 29.45 25.93
C ILE A 497 11.36 30.40 25.21
N SER A 498 10.97 31.66 25.04
CA SER A 498 11.79 32.70 24.40
C SER A 498 13.05 33.01 25.22
N GLN A 499 12.93 33.02 26.56
CA GLN A 499 14.05 33.13 27.49
C GLN A 499 15.00 31.92 27.41
N ILE A 500 14.46 30.71 27.14
CA ILE A 500 15.23 29.48 26.94
C ILE A 500 15.97 29.48 25.59
N ILE A 501 15.34 29.95 24.51
CA ILE A 501 15.96 30.03 23.17
C ILE A 501 17.05 31.11 23.11
N CYS A 502 16.81 32.28 23.74
CA CYS A 502 17.80 33.36 23.84
C CYS A 502 19.10 32.92 24.53
N LYS A 503 19.00 31.92 25.42
CA LYS A 503 20.10 31.32 26.17
C LYS A 503 21.05 30.46 25.30
N ASP A 504 20.57 29.93 24.17
CA ASP A 504 21.35 29.07 23.25
C ASP A 504 22.07 29.87 22.14
N ALA A 505 21.46 30.96 21.68
CA ALA A 505 22.01 31.80 20.60
C ALA A 505 23.29 32.57 21.01
N VAL A 506 23.46 32.86 22.29
CA VAL A 506 24.63 33.55 22.85
C VAL A 506 25.84 32.59 22.95
N ASP A 507 25.62 31.32 23.24
CA ASP A 507 26.70 30.33 23.34
C ASP A 507 27.32 29.98 21.98
N ASN A 508 26.53 30.01 20.90
CA ASN A 508 27.05 29.86 19.53
C ASN A 508 27.85 31.07 19.02
N ARG A 509 27.71 32.25 19.63
CA ARG A 509 28.52 33.43 19.28
C ARG A 509 29.99 33.26 19.68
N ASN A 510 30.29 32.48 20.71
CA ASN A 510 31.67 32.21 21.14
C ASN A 510 32.33 31.05 20.37
N PHE A 511 31.55 30.12 19.81
CA PHE A 511 32.07 29.11 18.88
C PHE A 511 32.35 29.71 17.48
N ILE A 512 31.51 30.63 17.01
CA ILE A 512 31.70 31.38 15.76
C ILE A 512 32.86 32.40 15.88
N ASN A 513 33.05 33.03 17.03
CA ASN A 513 34.20 33.92 17.25
C ASN A 513 35.54 33.15 17.45
N GLY A 514 35.50 31.87 17.84
CA GLY A 514 36.67 30.99 17.88
C GLY A 514 37.06 30.39 16.52
N LEU A 515 36.09 30.22 15.61
CA LEU A 515 36.34 29.77 14.23
C LEU A 515 36.70 30.92 13.28
N ASN A 516 36.38 32.18 13.62
CA ASN A 516 36.82 33.35 12.84
C ASN A 516 38.34 33.66 12.93
N VAL A 517 39.14 32.81 13.58
CA VAL A 517 40.61 32.88 13.57
C VAL A 517 41.24 31.81 12.68
N LEU A 518 40.48 30.84 12.16
CA LEU A 518 40.98 29.83 11.21
C LEU A 518 39.94 29.58 10.11
N VAL A 519 40.34 29.86 8.87
CA VAL A 519 39.61 29.67 7.60
C VAL A 519 38.95 30.94 7.07
N VAL A 520 39.82 31.91 6.81
CA VAL A 520 39.77 32.70 5.58
C VAL A 520 40.06 31.75 4.41
N ARG A 521 39.18 31.77 3.39
CA ARG A 521 39.24 31.15 2.04
C ARG A 521 38.96 29.64 1.95
N ASN A 522 37.78 29.28 1.45
CA ASN A 522 37.66 28.36 0.31
C ASN A 522 36.27 28.48 -0.37
N GLU A 523 36.22 28.66 -1.70
CA GLU A 523 34.99 28.77 -2.49
C GLU A 523 34.24 27.42 -2.64
N GLU A 524 34.87 26.30 -2.26
CA GLU A 524 34.28 24.97 -2.35
C GLU A 524 33.12 24.72 -1.38
N MET A 525 33.06 25.43 -0.25
CA MET A 525 32.02 25.22 0.77
C MET A 525 30.67 25.83 0.36
N ARG A 526 30.66 26.82 -0.55
CA ARG A 526 29.43 27.42 -1.08
C ARG A 526 28.74 26.47 -2.08
N SER A 527 29.52 25.74 -2.88
CA SER A 527 29.02 24.73 -3.80
C SER A 527 28.47 23.47 -3.10
N ALA A 528 28.84 23.21 -1.84
CA ALA A 528 28.30 22.11 -1.04
C ALA A 528 26.94 22.46 -0.40
N VAL A 529 26.72 23.74 -0.07
CA VAL A 529 25.46 24.22 0.51
C VAL A 529 24.37 24.35 -0.56
N ASP A 530 24.71 24.81 -1.76
CA ASP A 530 23.73 24.86 -2.86
C ASP A 530 23.32 23.46 -3.33
N ARG A 531 24.17 22.43 -3.13
CA ARG A 531 23.86 21.00 -3.39
C ARG A 531 23.07 20.29 -2.29
N LEU A 532 22.83 20.96 -1.16
CA LEU A 532 22.00 20.48 -0.05
C LEU A 532 20.63 21.16 -0.01
N ILE A 533 20.44 22.18 -0.85
CA ILE A 533 19.20 22.97 -0.95
C ILE A 533 18.39 22.58 -2.20
N ASP A 534 19.03 21.99 -3.21
CA ASP A 534 18.39 21.11 -4.20
C ASP A 534 18.29 19.68 -3.65
#